data_AF-A0A2S8UAS9-F1
#
_entry.id   AF-A0A2S8UAS9-F1
#
_cell.length_a   1.000
_cell.length_b   1.000
_cell.length_c   1.000
_cell.angle_alpha   90.00
_cell.angle_beta   90.00
_cell.angle_gamma   90.00
#
_symmetry.space_group_name_H-M   'P 1'
#
loop_
_entity.id
_entity.type
_entity.pdbx_description
1 polymer ?
#
loop_
_entity_poly.entity_id
_entity_poly.type
_entity_poly.pdbx_seq_one_letter_code
_entity_poly.pdbx_strand_id
1 'polypeptide(L)' 'MEHETKSVYSVEYEMAKVIFYKKVLAFSFDDAKSQVRQQYPDVHIRAVAIMDNLKVEEKGL' A
#
# COMPACT_ATOMS: atom_id res chain seq x y z
N MET A 1 4.58 5.34 23.28
CA MET A 1 4.91 5.11 21.86
C MET A 1 3.71 4.43 21.27
N GLU A 2 3.00 5.09 20.35
CA GLU A 2 1.96 4.40 19.57
C GLU A 2 2.68 3.36 18.72
N HIS A 3 2.33 2.09 18.89
CA HIS A 3 2.78 1.05 17.98
C HIS A 3 2.09 1.31 16.63
N GLU A 4 2.81 1.88 15.67
CA GLU A 4 2.29 2.02 14.31
C GLU A 4 2.14 0.62 13.70
N THR A 5 0.93 0.07 13.75
CA THR A 5 0.63 -1.22 13.13
C THR A 5 0.45 -1.04 11.63
N LYS A 6 1.32 -1.67 10.83
CA LYS A 6 1.15 -1.76 9.37
C LYS A 6 -0.17 -2.43 9.04
N SER A 7 -0.84 -1.99 7.98
CA SER A 7 -2.04 -2.65 7.45
C SER A 7 -1.80 -3.11 6.01
N VAL A 8 -2.62 -4.03 5.52
CA VAL A 8 -2.60 -4.44 4.12
C VAL A 8 -3.46 -3.48 3.33
N TYR A 9 -2.86 -2.82 2.35
CA TYR A 9 -3.54 -1.94 1.42
C TYR A 9 -3.60 -2.59 0.03
N SER A 10 -4.70 -2.41 -0.68
CA SER A 10 -4.79 -2.63 -2.12
C SER A 10 -4.74 -1.29 -2.83
N VAL A 11 -3.78 -1.13 -3.74
CA VAL A 11 -3.62 0.07 -4.57
C VAL A 11 -4.05 -0.25 -5.99
N GLU A 12 -5.08 0.45 -6.47
CA GLU A 12 -5.50 0.44 -7.87
C GLU A 12 -4.75 1.55 -8.63
N TYR A 13 -4.12 1.20 -9.73
CA TYR A 13 -3.37 2.16 -10.53
C TYR A 13 -3.47 1.86 -12.02
N GLU A 14 -3.34 2.90 -12.84
CA GLU A 14 -3.41 2.81 -14.28
C GLU A 14 -2.05 3.12 -14.92
N MET A 15 -1.62 2.21 -15.79
CA MET A 15 -0.40 2.34 -16.59
C MET A 15 -0.71 1.90 -18.02
N ALA A 16 -0.37 2.74 -19.00
CA ALA A 16 -0.62 2.47 -20.41
C ALA A 16 -2.08 2.06 -20.74
N LYS A 17 -3.05 2.74 -20.09
CA LYS A 17 -4.50 2.47 -20.20
C LYS A 17 -4.96 1.10 -19.69
N VAL A 18 -4.12 0.42 -18.90
CA VAL A 18 -4.45 -0.85 -18.23
C VAL A 18 -4.52 -0.62 -16.72
N ILE A 19 -5.55 -1.15 -16.08
CA ILE A 19 -5.76 -1.07 -14.63
C ILE A 19 -5.08 -2.26 -13.96
N PHE A 20 -4.28 -1.98 -12.95
CA PHE A 20 -3.56 -2.94 -12.13
C PHE A 20 -3.95 -2.77 -10.66
N TYR A 21 -3.78 -3.86 -9.91
CA TYR A 21 -3.97 -3.90 -8.46
C TYR A 21 -2.72 -4.45 -7.80
N LYS A 22 -2.23 -3.78 -6.76
CA LYS A 22 -1.10 -4.26 -5.96
C LYS A 22 -1.42 -4.21 -4.48
N LYS A 23 -1.18 -5.33 -3.80
CA LYS A 23 -1.23 -5.40 -2.34
C LYS A 23 0.11 -4.96 -1.76
N VAL A 24 0.07 -4.10 -0.76
CA VAL A 24 1.26 -3.60 -0.04
C VAL A 24 1.00 -3.58 1.46
N LEU A 25 2.05 -3.81 2.24
CA LEU A 25 2.05 -3.54 3.68
C LEU A 25 2.55 -2.12 3.89
N ALA A 26 1.74 -1.27 4.50
CA ALA A 26 2.06 0.13 4.69
C ALA A 26 1.55 0.63 6.04
N PHE A 27 2.13 1.72 6.53
CA PHE A 27 1.64 2.38 7.74
C PHE A 27 0.46 3.32 7.46
N SER A 28 0.38 3.84 6.23
CA SER A 28 -0.65 4.78 5.82
C SER A 28 -1.01 4.63 4.34
N PHE A 29 -2.08 5.30 3.92
CA PHE A 29 -2.46 5.41 2.52
C PHE A 29 -1.36 6.05 1.66
N ASP A 30 -0.64 7.05 2.17
CA ASP A 30 0.38 7.75 1.40
C ASP A 30 1.67 6.93 1.27
N ASP A 31 2.03 6.15 2.30
CA ASP A 31 3.08 5.14 2.20
C ASP A 31 2.71 4.07 1.15
N ALA A 32 1.48 3.55 1.17
CA ALA A 32 1.00 2.59 0.18
C ALA A 32 1.11 3.11 -1.27
N LYS A 33 0.73 4.37 -1.52
CA LYS A 33 0.89 5.03 -2.84
C LYS A 33 2.37 5.18 -3.21
N SER A 34 3.20 5.58 -2.25
CA SER A 34 4.62 5.86 -2.47
C SER A 34 5.36 4.59 -2.89
N GLN A 35 5.05 3.44 -2.28
CA GLN A 35 5.63 2.15 -2.67
C GLN A 35 5.29 1.74 -4.11
N VAL A 36 4.10 2.09 -4.62
CA VAL A 36 3.76 1.89 -6.03
C VAL A 36 4.57 2.83 -6.94
N ARG A 37 4.65 4.11 -6.57
CA ARG A 37 5.40 5.13 -7.35
C ARG A 37 6.92 4.90 -7.36
N GLN A 38 7.49 4.28 -6.32
CA GLN A 38 8.90 3.89 -6.32
C GLN A 38 9.23 2.91 -7.44
N GLN A 39 8.27 2.05 -7.82
CA GLN A 39 8.45 1.09 -8.92
C GLN A 39 7.98 1.66 -10.27
N TYR A 40 6.91 2.47 -10.24
CA TYR A 40 6.31 3.07 -11.43
C TYR A 40 6.09 4.57 -11.20
N PRO A 41 7.11 5.42 -11.42
CA PRO A 41 7.06 6.84 -11.03
C PRO A 41 5.90 7.63 -11.65
N ASP A 42 5.59 7.37 -12.92
CA ASP A 42 4.60 8.13 -13.71
C ASP A 42 3.20 7.52 -13.70
N VAL A 43 2.94 6.59 -12.79
CA VAL A 43 1.68 5.86 -12.72
C VAL A 43 0.54 6.72 -12.17
N HIS A 44 -0.66 6.57 -12.73
CA HIS A 44 -1.85 7.21 -12.19
C HIS A 44 -2.49 6.33 -11.12
N ILE A 45 -2.37 6.72 -9.84
CA ILE A 45 -3.09 6.04 -8.75
C ILE A 45 -4.57 6.42 -8.81
N ARG A 46 -5.44 5.43 -8.92
CA ARG A 46 -6.90 5.61 -9.01
C ARG A 46 -7.58 5.50 -7.65
N ALA A 47 -7.21 4.48 -6.88
CA ALA A 47 -7.79 4.22 -5.57
C ALA A 47 -6.81 3.51 -4.64
N VAL A 48 -7.03 3.65 -3.34
CA VAL A 48 -6.34 2.88 -2.31
C VAL A 48 -7.37 2.45 -1.27
N ALA A 49 -7.40 1.16 -0.97
CA ALA A 49 -8.31 0.58 0.01
C ALA A 49 -7.51 -0.19 1.08
N ILE A 50 -7.95 -0.12 2.33
CA ILE A 50 -7.47 -1.01 3.38
C ILE A 50 -8.19 -2.35 3.21
N MET A 51 -7.43 -3.43 3.07
CA MET A 51 -7.95 -4.78 2.89
C MET A 51 -8.12 -5.49 4.24
N ASP A 52 -7.11 -5.38 5.09
CA ASP A 52 -7.09 -5.96 6.43
C ASP A 52 -6.21 -5.10 7.34
N ASN A 53 -6.71 -4.83 8.55
CA ASN A 53 -5.90 -4.30 9.64
C ASN A 53 -5.12 -5.48 10.25
N LEU A 54 -4.07 -5.93 9.58
CA LEU A 54 -3.15 -6.90 10.17
C LEU A 54 -2.44 -6.22 11.34
N LYS A 55 -2.81 -6.54 12.58
CA LYS A 55 -1.89 -6.30 13.70
C LYS A 55 -0.66 -7.17 13.45
N VAL A 56 0.38 -6.60 12.87
CA VAL A 56 1.69 -7.26 12.78
C VAL A 56 2.22 -7.30 14.20
N GLU A 57 1.97 -8.40 14.91
CA GLU A 57 2.73 -8.72 16.10
C GLU A 57 4.16 -8.99 15.64
N GLU A 58 5.07 -8.05 15.88
CA GLU A 58 6.51 -8.32 15.83
C GLU A 58 6.80 -9.39 16.89
N LYS A 59 6.80 -10.66 16.48
CA LYS A 59 7.42 -11.71 17.28
C LYS A 59 8.92 -11.45 17.22
N GLY A 60 9.41 -10.77 18.26
CA GLY A 60 10.83 -10.58 18.50
C GLY A 60 11.56 -11.93 18.41
N LEU A 61 12.58 -11.95 17.55
CA LEU A 61 13.64 -12.96 17.52
C LEU A 61 14.75 -12.54 18.48
#